data_AF-A0A256Z2D8-F1
#
_entry.id   AF-A0A256Z2D8-F1
#
_cell.length_a   1.000
_cell.length_b   1.000
_cell.length_c   1.000
_cell.angle_alpha   90.00
_cell.angle_beta   90.00
_cell.angle_gamma   90.00
#
_symmetry.space_group_name_H-M   'P 1'
#
loop_
_entity.id
_entity.type
_entity.pdbx_description
1 polymer ?
#
loop_
_entity_poly.entity_id
_entity_poly.type
_entity_poly.pdbx_seq_one_letter_code
_entity_poly.pdbx_strand_id
1 'polypeptide(L)'
;MEIGVHLGEMTINLPAEKVYRVIYNYIRAGFIERSFIADFSEPSYIKVKHGGSSLFIIKIRVVPQGSKSRVLFNFDFSGHILLWLLVLFFGCFLPFKYAFLWILFGIFMCWVIVMYICDQYVSGVSDLLRTVEYTGVVPEFKLEEEPKPPVDVDALYQRLIHAYSAVYGRSAKTVDREIQSYMKRGLSREEAIKRMARREGFLKRAEAGPRPKP
;
A
#
# COMPACT_ATOMS: atom_id res chain seq x y z
N MET A 1 15.93 -11.13 -8.82
CA MET A 1 14.90 -12.08 -9.30
C MET A 1 13.58 -11.67 -8.64
N GLU A 2 12.82 -10.77 -9.26
CA GLU A 2 11.47 -10.42 -8.76
C GLU A 2 10.56 -11.61 -9.07
N ILE A 3 10.19 -12.38 -8.04
CA ILE A 3 9.15 -13.40 -8.16
C ILE A 3 7.80 -12.66 -8.10
N GLY A 4 7.48 -11.94 -9.18
CA GLY A 4 6.16 -11.37 -9.36
C GLY A 4 5.24 -12.44 -9.90
N VAL A 5 4.23 -12.84 -9.14
CA VAL A 5 3.23 -13.78 -9.64
C VAL A 5 2.24 -12.97 -10.48
N HIS A 6 2.27 -13.17 -11.80
CA HIS A 6 1.28 -12.61 -12.74
C HIS A 6 -0.05 -13.36 -12.53
N LEU A 7 -0.94 -12.82 -11.71
CA LEU A 7 -2.17 -13.52 -11.29
C LEU A 7 -3.46 -12.96 -11.93
N GLY A 8 -3.40 -11.83 -12.64
CA GLY A 8 -4.60 -11.28 -13.28
C GLY A 8 -4.28 -10.39 -14.49
N GLU A 9 -4.95 -10.68 -15.59
CA GLU A 9 -5.01 -9.83 -16.79
C GLU A 9 -6.48 -9.64 -17.17
N MET A 10 -6.86 -8.42 -17.52
CA MET A 10 -8.16 -8.15 -18.13
C MET A 10 -8.03 -7.15 -19.27
N THR A 11 -8.91 -7.29 -20.25
CA THR A 11 -9.01 -6.38 -21.40
C THR A 11 -10.36 -5.69 -21.37
N ILE A 12 -10.36 -4.36 -21.55
CA ILE A 12 -11.54 -3.51 -21.41
C ILE A 12 -11.62 -2.55 -22.58
N ASN A 13 -12.81 -2.32 -23.12
CA ASN A 13 -13.02 -1.43 -24.25
C ASN A 13 -13.14 0.04 -23.83
N LEU A 14 -12.18 0.52 -23.03
CA LEU A 14 -12.09 1.91 -22.59
C LEU A 14 -10.67 2.46 -22.83
N PRO A 15 -10.51 3.78 -23.06
CA PRO A 15 -9.20 4.42 -23.17
C PRO A 15 -8.39 4.30 -21.87
N ALA A 16 -7.06 4.16 -21.98
CA ALA A 16 -6.18 3.89 -20.85
C ALA A 16 -6.24 4.97 -19.77
N GLU A 17 -6.39 6.24 -20.16
CA GLU A 17 -6.53 7.35 -19.23
C GLU A 17 -7.82 7.25 -18.39
N LYS A 18 -8.94 6.88 -19.02
CA LYS A 18 -10.22 6.70 -18.31
C LYS A 18 -10.13 5.52 -17.34
N VAL A 19 -9.56 4.40 -17.79
CA VAL A 19 -9.33 3.22 -16.95
C VAL A 19 -8.46 3.57 -15.75
N TYR A 20 -7.31 4.21 -15.98
CA TYR A 20 -6.41 4.64 -14.93
C TYR A 20 -7.10 5.50 -13.87
N ARG A 21 -7.82 6.54 -14.31
CA ARG A 21 -8.49 7.50 -13.42
C ARG A 21 -9.55 6.81 -12.57
N VAL A 22 -10.32 5.90 -13.16
CA VAL A 22 -11.34 5.11 -12.46
C VAL A 22 -10.71 4.22 -11.39
N ILE A 23 -9.67 3.45 -11.74
CA ILE A 23 -8.97 2.57 -10.79
C ILE A 23 -8.34 3.40 -9.66
N TYR A 24 -7.67 4.49 -10.00
CA TYR A 24 -7.01 5.36 -9.03
C TYR A 24 -8.02 5.92 -8.02
N ASN A 25 -9.14 6.47 -8.48
CA ASN A 25 -10.16 7.05 -7.61
C ASN A 25 -10.88 6.00 -6.76
N TYR A 26 -11.14 4.82 -7.33
CA TYR A 26 -11.72 3.69 -6.59
C TYR A 26 -10.86 3.26 -5.40
N ILE A 27 -9.55 3.10 -5.63
CA ILE A 27 -8.60 2.74 -4.58
C ILE A 27 -8.44 3.88 -3.59
N ARG A 28 -8.33 5.12 -4.07
CA ARG A 28 -8.17 6.32 -3.23
C ARG A 28 -9.38 6.56 -2.32
N ALA A 29 -10.58 6.27 -2.80
CA ALA A 29 -11.82 6.37 -2.03
C ALA A 29 -11.98 5.23 -1.01
N GLY A 30 -11.07 4.27 -0.95
CA GLY A 30 -11.04 3.25 0.10
C GLY A 30 -12.03 2.10 -0.12
N PHE A 31 -12.57 1.93 -1.33
CA PHE A 31 -13.44 0.78 -1.67
C PHE A 31 -12.72 -0.56 -1.53
N ILE A 32 -11.40 -0.56 -1.70
CA ILE A 32 -10.56 -1.68 -1.30
C ILE A 32 -10.05 -1.38 0.11
N GLU A 33 -10.54 -2.13 1.09
CA GLU A 33 -10.14 -1.97 2.48
C GLU A 33 -8.61 -2.10 2.64
N ARG A 34 -8.07 -1.29 3.55
CA ARG A 34 -6.64 -1.28 3.90
C ARG A 34 -5.70 -1.05 2.71
N SER A 35 -6.19 -0.48 1.61
CA SER A 35 -5.35 -0.14 0.45
C SER A 35 -4.72 1.24 0.63
N PHE A 36 -3.41 1.34 0.41
CA PHE A 36 -2.66 2.60 0.49
C PHE A 36 -1.86 2.79 -0.79
N ILE A 37 -2.14 3.86 -1.53
CA ILE A 37 -1.39 4.19 -2.75
C ILE A 37 0.02 4.61 -2.34
N ALA A 38 0.99 3.77 -2.69
CA ALA A 38 2.39 3.95 -2.33
C ALA A 38 3.18 4.65 -3.42
N ASP A 39 2.81 4.49 -4.69
CA ASP A 39 3.46 5.16 -5.83
C ASP A 39 2.52 5.15 -7.03
N PHE A 40 2.67 6.08 -7.97
CA PHE A 40 1.87 6.10 -9.19
C PHE A 40 2.57 6.88 -10.31
N SER A 41 2.31 6.48 -11.55
CA SER A 41 2.72 7.20 -12.76
C SER A 41 1.54 7.22 -13.72
N GLU A 42 0.99 8.40 -13.97
CA GLU A 42 -0.12 8.56 -14.91
C GLU A 42 0.35 8.29 -16.35
N PRO A 43 -0.50 7.72 -17.22
CA PRO A 43 -1.77 7.02 -16.95
C PRO A 43 -1.58 5.49 -16.85
N SER A 44 -0.38 5.01 -16.54
CA SER A 44 0.01 3.61 -16.80
C SER A 44 0.28 2.77 -15.56
N TYR A 45 0.49 3.37 -14.39
CA TYR A 45 0.98 2.62 -13.24
C TYR A 45 0.44 3.11 -11.89
N ILE A 46 -0.01 2.15 -11.07
CA ILE A 46 -0.44 2.37 -9.69
C ILE A 46 0.20 1.29 -8.82
N LYS A 47 0.91 1.70 -7.78
CA LYS A 47 1.46 0.82 -6.74
C LYS A 47 0.69 1.01 -5.45
N VAL A 48 0.18 -0.10 -4.92
CA VAL A 48 -0.63 -0.14 -3.71
C VAL A 48 0.06 -1.02 -2.67
N LYS A 49 0.08 -0.57 -1.43
CA LYS A 49 0.43 -1.37 -0.25
C LYS A 49 -0.86 -1.77 0.45
N HIS A 50 -1.13 -3.06 0.58
CA HIS A 50 -2.27 -3.54 1.33
C HIS A 50 -1.89 -3.74 2.82
N GLY A 51 -2.73 -3.25 3.73
CA GLY A 51 -2.44 -3.18 5.17
C GLY A 51 -1.42 -2.13 5.57
N GLY A 52 -1.02 -1.21 4.67
CA GLY A 52 0.01 -0.20 4.92
C GLY A 52 1.44 -0.76 5.02
N SER A 53 1.60 -2.07 4.99
CA SER A 53 2.87 -2.77 5.09
C SER A 53 3.51 -3.02 3.72
N SER A 54 4.81 -3.37 3.70
CA SER A 54 5.48 -3.89 2.50
C SER A 54 5.26 -5.39 2.29
N LEU A 55 4.43 -6.05 3.10
CA LEU A 55 4.19 -7.49 3.00
C LEU A 55 3.33 -7.84 1.78
N PHE A 56 2.46 -6.91 1.39
CA PHE A 56 1.52 -7.08 0.28
C PHE A 56 1.61 -5.87 -0.64
N ILE A 57 2.33 -6.03 -1.74
CA ILE A 57 2.50 -4.98 -2.74
C ILE A 57 1.74 -5.38 -4.00
N ILE A 58 0.78 -4.55 -4.41
CA ILE A 58 0.01 -4.73 -5.63
C ILE A 58 0.48 -3.67 -6.63
N LYS A 59 0.95 -4.10 -7.78
CA LYS A 59 1.39 -3.26 -8.89
C LYS A 59 0.35 -3.43 -10.01
N ILE A 60 -0.43 -2.39 -10.28
CA ILE A 60 -1.42 -2.35 -11.35
C ILE A 60 -0.82 -1.59 -12.53
N ARG A 61 -0.77 -2.20 -13.71
CA ARG A 61 -0.32 -1.55 -14.94
C ARG A 61 -1.45 -1.48 -15.95
N VAL A 62 -1.64 -0.31 -16.55
CA VAL A 62 -2.59 -0.08 -17.65
C VAL A 62 -1.80 0.11 -18.92
N VAL A 63 -2.03 -0.77 -19.91
CA VAL A 63 -1.35 -0.77 -21.20
C VAL A 63 -2.37 -0.40 -22.29
N PRO A 64 -2.17 0.71 -23.02
CA PRO A 64 -3.05 1.09 -24.12
C PRO A 64 -2.92 0.11 -25.29
N GLN A 65 -4.05 -0.30 -25.87
CA GLN A 65 -4.15 -1.13 -27.08
C GLN A 65 -5.14 -0.51 -28.07
N GLY A 66 -4.77 0.66 -28.59
CA GLY A 66 -5.64 1.45 -29.47
C GLY A 66 -6.81 2.06 -28.70
N SER A 67 -8.05 1.67 -29.04
CA SER A 67 -9.26 2.08 -28.33
C SER A 67 -9.56 1.27 -27.08
N LYS A 68 -8.81 0.17 -26.86
CA LYS A 68 -8.94 -0.73 -25.71
C LYS A 68 -7.78 -0.53 -24.75
N SER A 69 -7.96 -1.02 -23.53
CA SER A 69 -6.92 -1.04 -22.51
C SER A 69 -6.80 -2.42 -21.90
N ARG A 70 -5.56 -2.80 -21.63
CA ARG A 70 -5.23 -4.02 -20.90
C ARG A 70 -4.75 -3.65 -19.51
N VAL A 71 -5.34 -4.24 -18.49
CA VAL A 71 -4.96 -4.03 -17.09
C VAL A 71 -4.25 -5.29 -16.59
N LEU A 72 -3.03 -5.10 -16.09
CA LEU A 72 -2.15 -6.15 -15.60
C LEU A 72 -1.97 -6.00 -14.10
N PHE A 73 -2.24 -7.07 -13.36
CA PHE A 73 -2.01 -7.13 -11.93
C PHE A 73 -0.77 -7.96 -11.62
N ASN A 74 0.20 -7.31 -10.98
CA ASN A 74 1.39 -7.96 -10.46
C ASN A 74 1.34 -7.90 -8.94
N PHE A 75 1.28 -9.06 -8.32
CA PHE A 75 1.28 -9.16 -6.87
C PHE A 75 2.66 -9.59 -6.37
N ASP A 76 3.19 -8.83 -5.43
CA ASP A 76 4.44 -9.11 -4.74
C ASP A 76 4.12 -9.40 -3.27
N PHE A 77 4.15 -10.69 -2.96
CA PHE A 77 3.92 -11.27 -1.64
C PHE A 77 5.22 -11.75 -0.98
N SER A 78 6.38 -11.35 -1.51
CA SER A 78 7.67 -11.83 -1.01
C SER A 78 7.84 -11.59 0.50
N GLY A 79 7.43 -10.42 0.99
CA GLY A 79 7.43 -10.11 2.42
C GLY A 79 6.49 -11.00 3.23
N HIS A 80 5.29 -11.28 2.72
CA HIS A 80 4.34 -12.19 3.37
C HIS A 80 4.84 -13.63 3.42
N ILE A 81 5.42 -14.12 2.31
CA ILE A 81 6.01 -15.46 2.23
C ILE A 81 7.17 -15.58 3.23
N LEU A 82 8.04 -14.57 3.30
CA LEU A 82 9.15 -14.56 4.27
C LEU A 82 8.64 -14.62 5.72
N LEU A 83 7.61 -13.85 6.04
CA LEU A 83 6.99 -13.88 7.37
C LEU A 83 6.45 -15.28 7.69
N TRP A 84 5.74 -15.93 6.76
CA TRP A 84 5.24 -17.28 6.97
C TRP A 84 6.35 -18.33 7.07
N LEU A 85 7.45 -18.19 6.35
CA LEU A 85 8.61 -19.07 6.51
C LEU A 85 9.19 -18.97 7.94
N LEU A 86 9.22 -17.78 8.53
CA LEU A 86 9.63 -17.60 9.94
C LEU A 86 8.63 -18.26 10.90
N VAL A 87 7.33 -18.10 10.67
CA VAL A 87 6.27 -18.75 11.47
C VAL A 87 6.37 -20.27 11.38
N LEU A 88 6.62 -20.81 10.19
CA LEU A 88 6.85 -22.25 9.98
C LEU A 88 8.11 -22.73 10.71
N PHE A 89 9.20 -21.96 10.68
CA PHE A 89 10.44 -22.28 11.39
C PHE A 89 10.23 -22.42 12.91
N PHE A 90 9.45 -21.53 13.53
CA PHE A 90 9.12 -21.66 14.96
C PHE A 90 8.30 -22.91 15.28
N GLY A 91 7.53 -23.42 14.32
CA GLY A 91 6.79 -24.68 14.44
C GLY A 91 7.67 -25.92 14.59
N CYS A 92 8.92 -25.87 14.14
CA CYS A 92 9.86 -26.98 14.25
C CYS A 92 10.25 -27.30 15.71
N PHE A 93 10.04 -26.36 16.64
CA PHE A 93 10.28 -26.58 18.07
C PHE A 93 9.10 -27.25 18.79
N LEU A 94 7.97 -27.47 18.10
CA LEU A 94 6.84 -28.19 18.66
C LEU A 94 7.11 -29.71 18.66
N PRO A 95 6.49 -30.47 19.59
CA PRO A 95 6.52 -31.93 19.55
C PRO A 95 6.10 -32.45 18.17
N PHE A 96 6.73 -33.52 17.69
CA PHE A 96 6.59 -34.05 16.32
C PHE A 96 5.13 -34.19 15.84
N LYS A 97 4.22 -34.64 16.71
CA LYS A 97 2.78 -34.76 16.42
C LYS A 97 2.09 -33.42 16.05
N TYR A 98 2.59 -32.30 16.56
CA TYR A 98 2.05 -30.97 16.30
C TYR A 98 2.80 -30.25 15.18
N ALA A 99 4.06 -30.61 14.90
CA ALA A 99 4.85 -30.00 13.84
C ALA A 99 4.24 -30.23 12.45
N PHE A 100 3.74 -31.43 12.15
CA PHE A 100 3.09 -31.72 10.87
C PHE A 100 1.80 -30.91 10.66
N LEU A 101 0.93 -30.88 11.67
CA LEU A 101 -0.32 -30.10 11.64
C LEU A 101 -0.05 -28.61 11.51
N TRP A 102 0.99 -28.11 12.19
CA TRP A 102 1.44 -26.72 12.10
C TRP A 102 1.89 -26.34 10.69
N ILE A 103 2.67 -27.20 10.03
CA ILE A 103 3.15 -26.94 8.67
C ILE A 103 1.98 -26.87 7.69
N LEU A 104 1.08 -27.85 7.73
CA LEU A 104 -0.12 -27.85 6.88
C LEU A 104 -0.98 -26.62 7.12
N PHE A 105 -1.20 -26.27 8.39
CA PHE A 105 -1.97 -25.08 8.76
C PHE A 105 -1.31 -23.80 8.24
N GLY A 106 0.01 -23.64 8.41
CA GLY A 106 0.74 -22.46 7.96
C GLY A 106 0.72 -22.30 6.44
N ILE A 107 0.91 -23.39 5.68
CA ILE A 107 0.82 -23.37 4.21
C ILE A 107 -0.61 -23.00 3.77
N PHE A 108 -1.62 -23.62 4.38
CA PHE A 108 -3.02 -23.35 4.06
C PHE A 108 -3.39 -21.89 4.36
N MET A 109 -3.03 -21.37 5.54
CA MET A 109 -3.31 -19.98 5.92
C MET A 109 -2.58 -18.97 5.02
N CYS A 110 -1.31 -19.23 4.68
CA CYS A 110 -0.57 -18.42 3.72
C CYS A 110 -1.28 -18.38 2.35
N TRP A 111 -1.73 -19.53 1.85
CA TRP A 111 -2.48 -19.63 0.61
C TRP A 111 -3.79 -18.84 0.67
N VAL A 112 -4.60 -19.05 1.71
CA VAL A 112 -5.92 -18.41 1.87
C VAL A 112 -5.78 -16.89 1.85
N ILE A 113 -4.80 -16.33 2.57
CA ILE A 113 -4.58 -14.88 2.61
C ILE A 113 -4.17 -14.34 1.23
N VAL A 114 -3.25 -15.02 0.54
CA VAL A 114 -2.82 -14.63 -0.82
C VAL A 114 -4.01 -14.63 -1.78
N MET A 115 -4.81 -15.70 -1.80
CA MET A 115 -5.97 -15.79 -2.68
C MET A 115 -7.04 -14.76 -2.36
N TYR A 116 -7.33 -14.54 -1.08
CA TYR A 116 -8.28 -13.53 -0.65
C TYR A 116 -7.88 -12.12 -1.14
N ILE A 117 -6.61 -11.75 -1.00
CA ILE A 117 -6.13 -10.44 -1.47
C ILE A 117 -6.15 -10.36 -3.00
N CYS A 118 -5.68 -11.39 -3.70
CA CYS A 118 -5.73 -11.41 -5.16
C CYS A 118 -7.16 -11.22 -5.68
N ASP A 119 -8.10 -11.98 -5.13
CA ASP A 119 -9.50 -11.93 -5.52
C ASP A 119 -10.07 -10.53 -5.30
N GLN A 120 -9.94 -9.96 -4.10
CA GLN A 120 -10.42 -8.59 -3.77
C GLN A 120 -9.98 -7.53 -4.79
N TYR A 121 -8.73 -7.57 -5.23
CA TYR A 121 -8.22 -6.60 -6.21
C TYR A 121 -8.66 -6.92 -7.65
N VAL A 122 -8.60 -8.18 -8.06
CA VAL A 122 -8.96 -8.57 -9.44
C VAL A 122 -10.45 -8.45 -9.65
N SER A 123 -11.28 -9.03 -8.77
CA SER A 123 -12.74 -9.00 -8.87
C SER A 123 -13.28 -7.58 -8.68
N GLY A 124 -12.85 -6.87 -7.62
CA GLY A 124 -13.32 -5.51 -7.34
C GLY A 124 -13.03 -4.52 -8.47
N VAL A 125 -11.83 -4.57 -9.06
CA VAL A 125 -11.49 -3.69 -10.19
C VAL A 125 -12.15 -4.16 -11.49
N SER A 126 -12.25 -5.47 -11.73
CA SER A 126 -12.95 -6.03 -12.88
C SER A 126 -14.42 -5.60 -12.91
N ASP A 127 -15.14 -5.77 -11.80
CA ASP A 127 -16.56 -5.48 -11.68
C ASP A 127 -16.84 -3.98 -11.83
N LEU A 128 -15.99 -3.15 -11.24
CA LEU A 128 -16.03 -1.70 -11.42
C LEU A 128 -15.90 -1.33 -12.89
N LEU A 129 -14.85 -1.79 -13.56
CA LEU A 129 -14.57 -1.37 -14.92
C LEU A 129 -15.57 -1.94 -15.92
N ARG A 130 -16.10 -3.15 -15.70
CA ARG A 130 -17.23 -3.69 -16.47
C ARG A 130 -18.48 -2.84 -16.31
N THR A 131 -18.74 -2.35 -15.09
CA THR A 131 -19.86 -1.43 -14.84
C THR A 131 -19.67 -0.12 -15.59
N VAL A 132 -18.46 0.46 -15.58
CA VAL A 132 -18.14 1.68 -16.34
C VAL A 132 -18.22 1.46 -17.85
N GLU A 133 -17.81 0.29 -18.33
CA GLU A 133 -17.90 -0.08 -19.75
C GLU A 133 -19.36 -0.22 -20.20
N TYR A 134 -20.20 -0.87 -19.40
CA TYR A 134 -21.62 -1.06 -19.71
C TYR A 134 -22.43 0.22 -19.60
N THR A 135 -22.24 1.00 -18.53
CA THR A 135 -23.03 2.21 -18.27
C THR A 135 -22.48 3.44 -18.98
N GLY A 136 -21.21 3.43 -19.39
CA GLY A 136 -20.49 4.60 -19.91
C GLY A 136 -20.17 5.68 -18.86
N VAL A 137 -20.82 5.61 -17.69
CA VAL A 137 -20.73 6.58 -16.59
C VAL A 137 -19.54 6.20 -15.69
N VAL A 138 -18.69 7.19 -15.42
CA VAL A 138 -17.64 7.05 -14.40
C VAL A 138 -18.28 7.30 -13.04
N PRO A 139 -18.24 6.35 -12.10
CA PRO A 139 -18.73 6.57 -10.75
C PRO A 139 -18.04 7.77 -10.15
N GLU A 140 -18.82 8.72 -9.66
CA GLU A 140 -18.28 9.85 -8.92
C GLU A 140 -17.97 9.38 -7.50
N PHE A 141 -16.71 9.06 -7.28
CA PHE A 141 -16.25 8.69 -5.96
C PHE A 141 -16.22 9.94 -5.10
N LYS A 142 -17.16 10.07 -4.15
CA LYS A 142 -17.12 11.12 -3.12
C LYS A 142 -15.86 10.92 -2.31
N LEU A 143 -14.79 11.61 -2.71
CA LEU A 143 -13.60 11.77 -1.91
C LEU A 143 -14.01 12.64 -0.74
N GLU A 144 -14.23 12.04 0.43
CA GLU A 144 -14.19 12.81 1.66
C GLU A 144 -12.78 13.41 1.75
N GLU A 145 -12.64 14.65 1.30
CA GLU A 145 -11.54 15.50 1.70
C GLU A 145 -11.68 15.66 3.21
N GLU A 146 -10.98 14.80 3.97
CA GLU A 146 -10.78 15.05 5.39
C GLU A 146 -10.35 16.52 5.53
N PRO A 147 -11.12 17.36 6.24
CA PRO A 147 -10.82 18.77 6.34
C PRO A 147 -9.43 18.87 6.94
N LYS A 148 -8.47 19.42 6.19
CA LYS A 148 -7.09 19.66 6.62
C LYS A 148 -7.14 20.31 8.01
N PRO A 149 -6.83 19.58 9.10
CA PRO A 149 -6.52 20.27 10.33
C PRO A 149 -5.18 20.96 10.06
N PRO A 150 -4.99 22.23 10.44
CA PRO A 150 -3.64 22.77 10.53
C PRO A 150 -2.85 21.79 11.41
N VAL A 151 -1.89 21.08 10.80
CA VAL A 151 -1.08 20.09 11.51
C VAL A 151 -0.19 20.87 12.46
N ASP A 152 -0.63 20.97 13.71
CA ASP A 152 0.21 21.41 14.81
C ASP A 152 1.43 20.48 14.87
N VAL A 153 2.59 21.03 14.52
CA VAL A 153 3.85 20.30 14.38
C VAL A 153 4.27 19.69 15.71
N ASP A 154 3.92 20.35 16.82
CA ASP A 154 4.23 19.86 18.17
C ASP A 154 3.30 18.69 18.55
N ALA A 155 2.01 18.75 18.21
CA ALA A 155 1.11 17.61 18.37
C ALA A 155 1.55 16.38 17.55
N LEU A 156 2.08 16.61 16.34
CA LEU A 156 2.61 15.56 15.47
C LEU A 156 3.89 14.91 16.07
N TYR A 157 4.77 15.73 16.62
CA TYR A 157 5.97 15.27 17.33
C TYR A 157 5.60 14.46 18.58
N GLN A 158 4.61 14.90 19.37
CA GLN A 158 4.12 14.15 20.53
C GLN A 158 3.51 12.80 20.15
N ARG A 159 2.76 12.72 19.04
CA ARG A 159 2.25 11.44 18.50
C ARG A 159 3.36 10.48 18.09
N LEU A 160 4.41 10.99 17.43
CA LEU A 160 5.59 10.21 17.06
C LEU A 160 6.28 9.62 18.30
N ILE A 161 6.49 10.45 19.34
CA ILE A 161 7.03 9.99 20.62
C ILE A 161 6.15 8.90 21.20
N HIS A 162 4.83 9.14 21.33
CA HIS A 162 3.92 8.20 21.96
C HIS A 162 3.92 6.83 21.26
N ALA A 163 3.87 6.82 19.93
CA ALA A 163 3.93 5.60 19.14
C ALA A 163 5.26 4.85 19.32
N TYR A 164 6.39 5.57 19.25
CA TYR A 164 7.71 4.96 19.46
C TYR A 164 7.89 4.44 20.90
N SER A 165 7.28 5.06 21.92
CA SER A 165 7.31 4.53 23.30
C SER A 165 6.51 3.25 23.42
N ALA A 166 5.34 3.19 22.79
CA ALA A 166 4.48 2.02 22.83
C ALA A 166 5.16 0.81 22.18
N VAL A 167 5.94 1.03 21.12
CA VAL A 167 6.61 -0.04 20.37
C VAL A 167 7.98 -0.41 20.96
N TYR A 168 8.77 0.58 21.41
CA TYR A 168 10.19 0.36 21.75
C TYR A 168 10.57 0.70 23.20
N GLY A 169 9.63 1.17 24.03
CA GLY A 169 9.87 1.49 25.44
C GLY A 169 10.84 2.67 25.72
N ARG A 170 11.34 3.34 24.67
CA ARG A 170 12.24 4.51 24.72
C ARG A 170 11.92 5.47 23.57
N SER A 171 11.10 6.48 23.85
CA SER A 171 10.48 7.30 22.80
C SER A 171 11.25 8.55 22.41
N ALA A 172 11.38 9.52 23.31
CA ALA A 172 11.80 10.88 22.93
C ALA A 172 13.22 10.92 22.35
N LYS A 173 14.17 10.23 22.98
CA LYS A 173 15.59 10.28 22.58
C LYS A 173 15.87 9.66 21.21
N THR A 174 15.06 8.69 20.79
CA THR A 174 15.19 8.03 19.48
C THR A 174 14.64 8.92 18.38
N VAL A 175 13.43 9.46 18.60
CA VAL A 175 12.79 10.42 17.71
C VAL A 175 13.66 11.68 17.53
N ASP A 176 14.22 12.20 18.62
CA ASP A 176 15.11 13.37 18.59
C ASP A 176 16.39 13.13 17.81
N ARG A 177 17.00 11.95 17.96
CA ARG A 177 18.22 11.61 17.19
C ARG A 177 17.96 11.58 15.70
N GLU A 178 16.79 11.11 15.29
CA GLU A 178 16.43 11.00 13.88
C GLU A 178 16.05 12.36 13.29
N ILE A 179 15.34 13.20 14.05
CA ILE A 179 15.09 14.61 13.69
C ILE A 179 16.42 15.37 13.55
N GLN A 180 17.35 15.19 14.50
CA GLN A 180 18.68 15.81 14.44
C GLN A 180 19.50 15.31 13.22
N SER A 181 19.35 14.04 12.84
CA SER A 181 19.96 13.49 11.62
C SER A 181 19.44 14.19 10.35
N TYR A 182 18.14 14.47 10.28
CA TYR A 182 17.56 15.24 9.18
C TYR A 182 18.00 16.72 9.19
N MET A 183 18.10 17.34 10.37
CA MET A 183 18.60 18.71 10.49
C MET A 183 20.06 18.84 10.04
N LYS A 184 20.91 17.86 10.36
CA LYS A 184 22.30 17.80 9.86
C LYS A 184 22.40 17.67 8.34
N ARG A 185 21.34 17.22 7.67
CA ARG A 185 21.22 17.13 6.20
C ARG A 185 20.59 18.40 5.58
N GLY A 186 20.41 19.46 6.37
CA GLY A 186 19.93 20.76 5.91
C GLY A 186 18.42 20.96 5.98
N LEU A 187 17.66 20.05 6.62
CA LEU A 187 16.21 20.26 6.80
C LEU A 187 15.92 21.13 8.02
N SER A 188 14.87 21.95 7.93
CA SER A 188 14.32 22.61 9.12
C SER A 188 13.74 21.58 10.11
N ARG A 189 13.68 21.92 11.39
CA ARG A 189 13.13 21.04 12.44
C ARG A 189 11.70 20.58 12.10
N GLU A 190 10.88 21.49 11.58
CA GLU A 190 9.50 21.20 11.18
C GLU A 190 9.43 20.25 9.97
N GLU A 191 10.28 20.45 8.96
CA GLU A 191 10.35 19.53 7.82
C GLU A 191 10.87 18.16 8.23
N ALA A 192 11.83 18.10 9.16
CA ALA A 192 12.32 16.84 9.71
C ALA A 192 11.20 16.06 10.41
N ILE A 193 10.40 16.74 11.24
CA ILE A 193 9.24 16.16 11.94
C ILE A 193 8.17 15.70 10.95
N LYS A 194 7.79 16.53 9.97
CA LYS A 194 6.83 16.16 8.91
C LYS A 194 7.34 15.00 8.06
N ARG A 195 8.62 14.97 7.71
CA ARG A 195 9.23 13.90 6.90
C ARG A 195 9.33 12.58 7.64
N MET A 196 9.61 12.63 8.94
CA MET A 196 9.58 11.47 9.83
C MET A 196 8.16 10.92 9.98
N ALA A 197 7.18 11.80 10.29
CA ALA A 197 5.78 11.42 10.38
C ALA A 197 5.22 10.80 9.08
N ARG A 198 5.65 11.30 7.91
CA ARG A 198 5.31 10.68 6.61
C ARG A 198 5.90 9.28 6.45
N ARG A 199 7.16 9.07 6.87
CA ARG A 199 7.83 7.76 6.79
C ARG A 199 7.13 6.72 7.66
N GLU A 200 6.73 7.14 8.85
CA GLU A 200 6.05 6.30 9.86
C GLU A 200 4.54 6.15 9.61
N GLY A 201 3.99 6.82 8.58
CA GLY A 201 2.58 6.71 8.19
C GLY A 201 1.61 7.59 8.99
N PHE A 202 2.10 8.49 9.84
CA PHE A 202 1.29 9.49 10.56
C PHE A 202 0.83 10.66 9.69
N LEU A 203 1.36 10.77 8.48
CA LEU A 203 0.97 11.77 7.47
C LEU A 203 0.88 11.12 6.09
N LYS A 204 -0.28 11.23 5.42
CA LYS A 204 -0.45 10.76 4.03
C LYS A 204 0.40 11.60 3.07
N ARG A 205 0.92 10.95 2.02
CA ARG A 205 1.87 11.50 1.01
C ARG A 205 1.38 12.72 0.20
N ALA A 206 0.15 13.18 0.41
CA ALA A 206 -0.48 14.26 -0.37
C ALA A 206 0.11 15.67 -0.16
N GLU A 207 1.06 15.83 0.76
CA GLU A 207 1.71 17.12 1.05
C GLU A 207 3.07 17.32 0.35
N ALA A 208 3.23 16.81 -0.88
CA ALA A 208 4.38 17.14 -1.70
C ALA A 208 4.14 18.47 -2.43
N GLY A 209 4.66 19.57 -1.88
CA GLY A 209 5.02 20.71 -2.72
C GLY A 209 5.97 20.25 -3.83
N PRO A 210 5.96 20.91 -5.00
CA PRO A 210 6.74 20.47 -6.15
C PRO A 210 8.23 20.38 -5.79
N ARG A 211 8.88 19.27 -6.16
CA ARG A 211 10.33 19.13 -6.01
C ARG A 211 11.02 20.20 -6.87
N PRO A 212 12.03 20.93 -6.36
CA PRO A 212 12.88 21.72 -7.23
C PRO A 212 13.58 20.76 -8.21
N LYS A 213 13.53 21.10 -9.49
CA LYS A 213 14.20 20.35 -10.56
C LYS A 213 15.73 20.42 -10.38
N PRO A 214 16.47 19.39 -10.82
CA PRO A 214 17.92 19.39 -10.81
C PRO A 214 18.51 20.50 -11.70
#